data_AF-A0A1I0AXW8-F1
#
_entry.id   AF-A0A1I0AXW8-F1
#
_cell.length_a   1.000
_cell.length_b   1.000
_cell.length_c   1.000
_cell.angle_alpha   90.00
_cell.angle_beta   90.00
_cell.angle_gamma   90.00
#
_symmetry.space_group_name_H-M   'P 1'
#
loop_
_entity.id
_entity.type
_entity.pdbx_description
1 polymer ?
#
loop_
_entity_poly.entity_id
_entity_poly.type
_entity_poly.pdbx_seq_one_letter_code
_entity_poly.pdbx_strand_id
1 'polypeptide(L)'
;MVEAWGKLTSSLLQSDWLISLAALIEFGFFIVLCAKLRWFKDSKVKITSIVYTLFLTTLSCFPLLGMLGTVMGLLGLDLASGDMENIKNNFFIALTSTAWGIIFSLIFKFGNAFIADRIEVVINKEKQEYSK
;
A
#
# COMPACT_ATOMS: atom_id res chain seq x y z
N MET A 1 5.73 8.86 23.41
CA MET A 1 5.88 8.54 21.97
C MET A 1 6.20 7.07 21.72
N VAL A 2 7.19 6.47 22.40
CA VAL A 2 7.57 5.05 22.22
C VAL A 2 6.47 4.07 22.65
N GLU A 3 5.73 4.34 23.74
CA GLU A 3 4.59 3.49 24.16
C GLU A 3 3.41 3.54 23.20
N ALA A 4 3.16 4.71 22.57
CA ALA A 4 2.14 4.83 21.54
C ALA A 4 2.53 4.00 20.31
N TRP A 5 3.80 4.03 19.93
CA TRP A 5 4.35 3.15 18.89
C TRP A 5 4.22 1.67 19.23
N GLY A 6 4.50 1.27 20.47
CA GLY A 6 4.36 -0.12 20.93
C GLY A 6 2.92 -0.62 20.92
N LYS A 7 1.95 0.22 21.31
CA LYS A 7 0.51 -0.10 21.22
C LYS A 7 0.01 -0.15 19.78
N LEU A 8 0.51 0.74 18.92
CA LEU A 8 0.18 0.78 17.49
C LEU A 8 0.70 -0.46 16.74
N THR A 9 1.89 -0.96 17.08
CA THR A 9 2.44 -2.19 16.49
C THR A 9 1.83 -3.46 17.08
N SER A 10 1.45 -3.48 18.36
CA SER A 10 0.73 -4.63 18.93
C SER A 10 -0.69 -4.77 18.37
N SER A 11 -1.40 -3.66 18.12
CA SER A 11 -2.72 -3.69 17.45
C SER A 11 -2.64 -4.20 16.00
N LEU A 12 -1.53 -3.93 15.31
CA LEU A 12 -1.20 -4.46 13.98
C LEU A 12 -1.11 -6.01 13.96
N LEU A 13 -0.48 -6.59 14.99
CA LEU A 13 -0.28 -8.04 15.10
C LEU A 13 -1.50 -8.79 15.65
N GLN A 14 -2.38 -8.11 16.38
CA GLN A 14 -3.48 -8.75 17.11
C GLN A 14 -4.86 -8.58 16.47
N SER A 15 -5.11 -7.53 15.66
CA SER A 15 -6.42 -7.25 15.05
C SER A 15 -6.42 -7.34 13.52
N ASP A 16 -5.41 -6.75 12.85
CA ASP A 16 -5.53 -6.46 11.41
C ASP A 16 -4.55 -7.28 10.56
N TRP A 17 -4.65 -8.61 10.63
CA TRP A 17 -3.89 -9.54 9.76
C TRP A 17 -3.99 -9.14 8.28
N LEU A 18 -5.12 -8.55 7.87
CA LEU A 18 -5.40 -8.06 6.52
C LEU A 18 -4.40 -7.01 6.04
N ILE A 19 -3.99 -6.07 6.91
CA ILE A 19 -3.09 -4.97 6.52
C ILE A 19 -1.66 -5.48 6.44
N SER A 20 -1.23 -6.32 7.38
CA SER A 20 0.09 -6.96 7.32
C SER A 20 0.21 -7.94 6.15
N LEU A 21 -0.86 -8.70 5.83
CA LEU A 21 -0.88 -9.58 4.67
C LEU A 21 -0.88 -8.79 3.37
N ALA A 22 -1.67 -7.72 3.26
CA ALA A 22 -1.67 -6.83 2.11
C ALA A 22 -0.29 -6.19 1.91
N ALA A 23 0.34 -5.71 2.99
CA ALA A 23 1.68 -5.14 2.94
C ALA A 23 2.74 -6.17 2.52
N LEU A 24 2.65 -7.43 2.95
CA LEU A 24 3.57 -8.51 2.52
C LEU A 24 3.36 -8.91 1.06
N ILE A 25 2.11 -9.01 0.60
CA ILE A 25 1.76 -9.28 -0.80
C ILE A 25 2.31 -8.16 -1.68
N GLU A 26 2.13 -6.91 -1.26
CA GLU A 26 2.63 -5.75 -2.00
C GLU A 26 4.14 -5.61 -1.97
N PHE A 27 4.79 -5.91 -0.85
CA PHE A 27 6.25 -5.95 -0.77
C PHE A 27 6.82 -7.04 -1.69
N GLY A 28 6.16 -8.20 -1.74
CA GLY A 28 6.45 -9.26 -2.71
C GLY A 28 6.25 -8.79 -4.15
N PHE A 29 5.14 -8.12 -4.45
CA PHE A 29 4.85 -7.59 -5.78
C PHE A 29 5.85 -6.50 -6.19
N PHE A 30 6.24 -5.63 -5.27
CA PHE A 30 7.25 -4.58 -5.46
C PHE A 30 8.65 -5.17 -5.70
N ILE A 31 9.04 -6.20 -4.94
CA ILE A 31 10.29 -6.93 -5.17
C ILE A 31 10.27 -7.62 -6.54
N VAL A 32 9.16 -8.29 -6.90
CA VAL A 32 9.01 -8.92 -8.22
C VAL A 32 9.05 -7.88 -9.32
N LEU A 33 8.42 -6.72 -9.13
CA LEU A 33 8.45 -5.61 -10.08
C LEU A 33 9.86 -5.07 -10.25
N CYS A 34 10.58 -4.81 -9.16
CA CYS A 34 11.97 -4.36 -9.16
C CYS A 34 12.92 -5.40 -9.79
N ALA A 35 12.74 -6.69 -9.45
CA ALA A 35 13.52 -7.79 -10.03
C ALA A 35 13.25 -7.94 -11.52
N LYS A 36 11.98 -7.85 -11.94
CA LYS A 36 11.57 -7.90 -13.34
C LYS A 36 12.07 -6.67 -14.10
N LEU A 37 12.04 -5.47 -13.51
CA LEU A 37 12.60 -4.25 -14.08
C LEU A 37 14.13 -4.35 -14.26
N ARG A 38 14.82 -4.98 -13.29
CA ARG A 38 16.27 -5.20 -13.35
C ARG A 38 16.66 -6.24 -14.40
N TRP A 39 15.78 -7.20 -14.69
CA TRP A 39 16.06 -8.31 -15.60
C TRP A 39 15.59 -8.07 -17.04
N PHE A 40 14.54 -7.26 -17.26
CA PHE A 40 14.06 -6.90 -18.58
C PHE A 40 14.94 -5.81 -19.23
N LYS A 41 16.10 -6.27 -19.70
CA LYS A 41 16.94 -5.55 -20.66
C LYS A 41 16.39 -5.63 -22.10
N ASP A 42 15.45 -6.55 -22.38
CA ASP A 42 14.91 -6.80 -23.71
C ASP A 42 13.36 -6.73 -23.78
N SER A 43 12.88 -5.59 -24.26
CA SER A 43 11.80 -5.36 -25.23
C SER A 43 10.43 -6.09 -25.08
N LYS A 44 9.67 -5.78 -24.02
CA LYS A 44 8.18 -5.75 -24.11
C LYS A 44 7.61 -4.54 -23.37
N VAL A 45 7.67 -3.38 -24.04
CA VAL A 45 7.17 -2.08 -23.53
C VAL A 45 5.72 -2.16 -23.05
N LYS A 46 4.85 -2.87 -23.77
CA LYS A 46 3.44 -3.07 -23.38
C LYS A 46 3.29 -3.74 -22.01
N ILE A 47 4.04 -4.80 -21.73
CA ILE A 47 3.93 -5.53 -20.45
C ILE A 47 4.49 -4.67 -19.32
N THR A 48 5.59 -3.98 -19.56
CA THR A 48 6.20 -3.06 -18.57
C THR A 48 5.24 -1.94 -18.19
N SER A 49 4.56 -1.34 -19.18
CA SER A 49 3.54 -0.31 -18.92
C SER A 49 2.34 -0.85 -18.15
N ILE A 50 1.81 -2.04 -18.50
CA ILE A 50 0.68 -2.65 -17.76
C ILE A 50 1.06 -2.93 -16.31
N VAL A 51 2.23 -3.53 -16.09
CA VAL A 51 2.72 -3.89 -14.75
C VAL A 51 2.97 -2.63 -13.90
N TYR A 52 3.51 -1.56 -14.51
CA TYR A 52 3.68 -0.28 -13.84
C TYR A 52 2.35 0.41 -13.50
N THR A 53 1.39 0.41 -14.42
CA THR A 53 0.06 0.95 -14.15
C THR A 53 -0.66 0.17 -13.05
N LEU A 54 -0.54 -1.17 -13.04
CA LEU A 54 -1.08 -2.00 -11.95
C LEU A 54 -0.44 -1.65 -10.61
N PHE A 55 0.88 -1.45 -10.58
CA PHE A 55 1.58 -1.01 -9.38
C PHE A 55 1.04 0.34 -8.87
N LEU A 56 0.90 1.34 -9.74
CA LEU A 56 0.34 2.65 -9.37
C LEU A 56 -1.09 2.55 -8.82
N THR A 57 -1.94 1.73 -9.44
CA THR A 57 -3.31 1.48 -8.96
C THR A 57 -3.28 0.88 -7.56
N THR A 58 -2.41 -0.09 -7.33
CA THR A 58 -2.23 -0.72 -6.04
C THR A 58 -1.74 0.27 -4.97
N LEU A 59 -0.83 1.21 -5.29
CA LEU A 59 -0.45 2.30 -4.36
C LEU A 59 -1.62 3.14 -3.88
N SER A 60 -2.62 3.34 -4.75
CA SER A 60 -3.84 4.08 -4.44
C SER A 60 -4.89 3.25 -3.69
N CYS A 61 -4.76 1.92 -3.69
CA CYS A 61 -5.60 1.03 -2.90
C CYS A 61 -5.28 1.08 -1.40
N PHE A 62 -4.03 1.38 -1.00
CA PHE A 62 -3.67 1.44 0.42
C PHE A 62 -4.46 2.47 1.25
N PRO A 63 -4.59 3.74 0.82
CA PRO A 63 -5.43 4.71 1.53
C PRO A 63 -6.91 4.29 1.52
N LEU A 64 -7.37 3.65 0.43
CA LEU A 64 -8.74 3.12 0.35
C LEU A 64 -8.98 1.99 1.36
N LEU A 65 -8.01 1.09 1.54
CA LEU A 65 -8.06 0.03 2.57
C LEU A 65 -8.02 0.63 3.98
N GLY A 66 -7.22 1.67 4.22
CA GLY A 66 -7.21 2.39 5.50
C GLY A 66 -8.57 3.01 5.84
N MET A 67 -9.24 3.60 4.84
CA MET A 67 -10.62 4.09 4.99
C MET A 67 -11.61 2.95 5.27
N LEU A 68 -11.48 1.79 4.63
CA LEU A 68 -12.31 0.62 4.96
C LEU A 68 -12.09 0.13 6.39
N GLY A 69 -10.86 0.18 6.90
CA GLY A 69 -10.55 -0.14 8.30
C GLY A 69 -11.27 0.78 9.28
N THR A 70 -11.42 2.08 8.93
CA THR A 70 -12.25 2.97 9.75
C THR A 70 -13.72 2.61 9.71
N VAL A 71 -14.26 2.23 8.56
CA VAL A 71 -15.67 1.81 8.45
C VAL A 71 -15.91 0.58 9.31
N MET A 72 -15.02 -0.42 9.27
CA MET A 72 -15.14 -1.62 10.10
C MET A 72 -15.03 -1.30 11.60
N GLY A 73 -14.06 -0.47 12.00
CA GLY A 73 -13.92 -0.07 13.40
C GLY A 73 -15.09 0.75 13.91
N LEU A 74 -15.72 1.56 13.06
CA LEU A 74 -16.96 2.29 13.39
C LEU A 74 -18.18 1.37 13.45
N LEU A 75 -18.32 0.40 12.54
CA LEU A 75 -19.40 -0.60 12.57
C LEU A 75 -19.32 -1.54 13.77
N GLY A 76 -18.10 -1.80 14.27
CA GLY A 76 -17.87 -2.56 15.50
C GLY A 76 -18.15 -1.79 16.78
N LEU A 77 -18.56 -0.52 16.73
CA LEU A 77 -18.96 0.24 17.90
C LEU A 77 -20.33 -0.23 18.38
N ASP A 78 -20.34 -1.17 19.30
CA ASP A 78 -21.54 -1.52 20.04
C ASP A 78 -21.81 -0.45 21.12
N LEU A 79 -22.56 0.58 20.74
CA LEU A 79 -22.99 1.64 21.66
C LEU A 79 -24.06 1.17 22.65
N ALA A 80 -24.63 -0.03 22.48
CA ALA A 80 -25.70 -0.54 23.32
C ALA A 80 -25.20 -1.22 24.61
N SER A 81 -23.95 -1.72 24.62
CA SER A 81 -23.39 -2.48 25.75
C SER A 81 -22.76 -1.60 26.83
N GLY A 82 -22.64 -0.29 26.62
CA GLY A 82 -22.14 0.68 27.63
C GLY A 82 -20.66 0.54 27.98
N ASP A 83 -19.93 -0.32 27.28
CA ASP A 83 -18.54 -0.66 27.58
C ASP A 83 -17.57 0.32 26.91
N MET A 84 -17.25 1.41 27.61
CA MET A 84 -16.40 2.50 27.10
C MET A 84 -14.99 2.04 26.71
N GLU A 85 -14.46 0.95 27.28
CA GLU A 85 -13.14 0.44 26.89
C GLU A 85 -13.17 -0.20 25.50
N ASN A 86 -14.21 -0.98 25.19
CA ASN A 86 -14.37 -1.60 23.88
C ASN A 86 -14.61 -0.56 22.77
N ILE A 87 -15.43 0.46 23.05
CA ILE A 87 -15.66 1.60 22.14
C ILE A 87 -14.34 2.32 21.81
N LYS A 88 -13.53 2.60 22.84
CA LYS A 88 -12.24 3.26 22.69
C LYS A 88 -11.28 2.42 21.87
N ASN A 89 -11.19 1.11 22.14
CA ASN A 89 -10.33 0.20 21.39
C ASN A 89 -10.69 0.15 19.89
N ASN A 90 -11.97 -0.02 19.56
CA ASN A 90 -12.42 -0.09 18.17
C ASN A 90 -12.16 1.22 17.40
N PHE A 91 -12.28 2.36 18.09
CA PHE A 91 -11.92 3.67 17.51
C PHE A 91 -10.41 3.82 17.28
N PHE A 92 -9.57 3.34 18.21
CA PHE A 92 -8.12 3.35 18.00
C PHE A 92 -7.68 2.39 16.90
N ILE A 93 -8.34 1.24 16.75
CA ILE A 93 -8.11 0.30 15.64
C ILE A 93 -8.43 0.97 14.30
N ALA A 94 -9.59 1.62 14.19
CA ALA A 94 -9.98 2.41 13.01
C ALA A 94 -8.92 3.45 12.61
N LEU A 95 -8.49 4.27 13.58
CA LEU A 95 -7.49 5.32 13.35
C LEU A 95 -6.12 4.75 12.99
N THR A 96 -5.72 3.66 13.64
CA THR A 96 -4.44 2.99 13.40
C THR A 96 -4.39 2.40 12.00
N SER A 97 -5.46 1.74 11.55
CA SER A 97 -5.58 1.20 10.20
C SER A 97 -5.44 2.29 9.11
N THR A 98 -6.07 3.45 9.31
CA THR A 98 -5.90 4.60 8.40
C THR A 98 -4.48 5.15 8.41
N ALA A 99 -3.88 5.31 9.60
CA ALA A 99 -2.52 5.80 9.71
C ALA A 99 -1.54 4.89 8.94
N TRP A 100 -1.67 3.58 9.07
CA TRP A 100 -0.83 2.62 8.35
C TRP A 100 -1.08 2.61 6.84
N GLY A 101 -2.34 2.65 6.39
CA GLY A 101 -2.66 2.75 4.96
C GLY A 101 -2.03 3.98 4.30
N ILE A 102 -2.03 5.12 5.00
CA ILE A 102 -1.37 6.35 4.52
C ILE A 102 0.15 6.22 4.54
N ILE A 103 0.74 5.73 5.64
CA ILE A 103 2.20 5.60 5.78
C ILE A 103 2.77 4.68 4.69
N PHE A 104 2.15 3.53 4.44
CA PHE A 104 2.59 2.62 3.39
C PHE A 104 2.44 3.24 2.00
N SER A 105 1.29 3.85 1.70
CA SER A 105 1.08 4.54 0.41
C SER A 105 2.13 5.60 0.17
N LEU A 106 2.49 6.38 1.19
CA LEU A 106 3.50 7.43 1.11
C LEU A 106 4.90 6.86 0.82
N ILE A 107 5.34 5.84 1.57
CA ILE A 107 6.64 5.20 1.40
C ILE A 107 6.79 4.64 -0.03
N PHE A 108 5.79 3.87 -0.48
CA PHE A 108 5.85 3.28 -1.80
C PHE A 108 5.71 4.32 -2.93
N LYS A 109 5.00 5.43 -2.71
CA LYS A 109 4.93 6.54 -3.67
C LYS A 109 6.27 7.27 -3.80
N PHE A 110 7.04 7.40 -2.72
CA PHE A 110 8.42 7.86 -2.79
C PHE A 110 9.30 6.87 -3.56
N GLY A 111 9.18 5.56 -3.30
CA GLY A 111 9.87 4.53 -4.08
C GLY A 111 9.51 4.59 -5.57
N ASN A 112 8.24 4.81 -5.89
CA ASN A 112 7.76 4.97 -7.25
C ASN A 112 8.40 6.15 -7.97
N ALA A 113 8.67 7.27 -7.29
CA ALA A 113 9.30 8.44 -7.91
C ALA A 113 10.66 8.12 -8.54
N PHE A 114 11.44 7.20 -7.94
CA PHE A 114 12.72 6.76 -8.49
C PHE A 114 12.56 5.78 -9.67
N ILE A 115 11.49 5.00 -9.69
CA ILE A 115 11.21 3.99 -10.74
C ILE A 115 10.56 4.65 -11.96
N ALA A 116 9.71 5.64 -11.74
CA ALA A 116 8.97 6.38 -12.77
C ALA A 116 9.91 6.97 -13.83
N ASP A 117 10.99 7.63 -13.38
CA ASP A 117 12.00 8.22 -14.26
C ASP A 117 12.63 7.18 -15.20
N ARG A 118 12.96 5.99 -14.67
CA ARG A 118 13.55 4.90 -15.46
C ARG A 118 12.57 4.32 -16.48
N ILE A 119 11.30 4.17 -16.11
CA ILE A 119 10.27 3.61 -16.99
C ILE A 119 9.95 4.58 -18.12
N GLU A 120 9.87 5.88 -17.84
CA GLU A 120 9.59 6.90 -18.85
C GLU A 120 10.67 6.95 -19.94
N VAL A 121 11.95 6.81 -19.55
CA VAL A 121 13.07 6.74 -20.51
C VAL A 121 12.97 5.52 -21.42
N VAL A 122 12.59 4.35 -20.90
CA VAL A 122 12.43 3.12 -21.70
C VAL A 122 11.24 3.23 -22.66
N ILE A 123 10.11 3.76 -22.20
CA ILE A 123 8.90 3.95 -23.03
C ILE A 123 9.17 4.94 -24.17
N ASN A 124 9.88 6.04 -23.89
CA ASN A 124 10.15 7.07 -24.89
C ASN A 124 11.16 6.61 -25.95
N LYS A 125 12.15 5.77 -25.60
CA LYS A 125 13.10 5.20 -26.57
C LYS A 125 12.42 4.33 -27.61
N GLU A 126 11.51 3.45 -27.19
CA GLU A 126 10.82 2.56 -28.12
C GLU A 126 9.81 3.29 -29.02
N LYS A 127 9.12 4.32 -28.51
CA LYS A 127 8.27 5.18 -29.37
C LYS A 127 9.04 5.84 -30.52
N GLN A 128 10.31 6.18 -30.30
CA GLN A 128 11.16 6.78 -31.33
C GLN A 128 11.59 5.76 -32.40
N GLU A 129 11.76 4.49 -32.00
CA GLU A 129 12.17 3.40 -32.89
C GLU A 129 11.04 2.94 -33.83
N TYR A 130 9.78 2.96 -33.37
CA TYR A 130 8.60 2.69 -34.21
C TYR A 130 8.22 3.83 -35.17
N SER A 131 8.84 5.02 -35.04
CA SER A 131 8.57 6.18 -35.90
C SER A 131 9.62 6.39 -37.00
N LYS A 132 10.64 5.52 -37.07
CA LYS A 132 11.62 5.44 -38.16
C LYS A 132 11.25 4.32 -39.12
#